data_AF-S3JVU1-F1
#
_entry.id   AF-S3JVU1-F1
#
_cell.length_a   1.000
_cell.length_b   1.000
_cell.length_c   1.000
_cell.angle_alpha   90.00
_cell.angle_beta   90.00
_cell.angle_gamma   90.00
#
_symmetry.space_group_name_H-M   'P 1'
#
loop_
_entity.id
_entity.type
_entity.pdbx_description
1 polymer ?
#
loop_
_entity_poly.entity_id
_entity_poly.type
_entity_poly.pdbx_seq_one_letter_code
_entity_poly.pdbx_strand_id
1 'polypeptide(L)'
;MNISLDLPSELENELSTEASHLKLPLSEYILRVLSFRPFLQNPPKTGPELVAYWESVGVIGSPPDIIDSQEQATANKTIGSSGFCVETRSILIVSSTK
;
A
#
# COMPACT_ATOMS: atom_id res chain seq x y z
N MET A 1 -7.73 22.10 0.83
CA MET A 1 -7.55 21.08 -0.22
C MET A 1 -8.63 20.03 0.00
N ASN A 2 -9.40 19.66 -1.02
CA ASN A 2 -10.45 18.65 -0.89
C ASN A 2 -10.01 17.37 -1.60
N ILE A 3 -10.23 16.22 -0.97
CA ILE A 3 -9.89 14.89 -1.49
C ILE A 3 -11.16 14.05 -1.35
N SER A 4 -11.66 13.50 -2.45
CA SER A 4 -12.80 12.57 -2.44
C SER A 4 -12.26 11.14 -2.40
N LEU A 5 -12.83 10.31 -1.53
CA LEU A 5 -12.44 8.92 -1.35
C LEU A 5 -13.69 8.06 -1.58
N ASP A 6 -13.68 7.26 -2.64
CA ASP A 6 -14.76 6.30 -2.90
C ASP A 6 -14.47 5.02 -2.11
N LEU A 7 -15.38 4.69 -1.18
CA LEU A 7 -15.26 3.53 -0.31
C LEU A 7 -16.27 2.46 -0.71
N PRO A 8 -15.92 1.16 -0.58
CA PRO A 8 -16.92 0.09 -0.62
C PRO A 8 -17.98 0.31 0.47
N SER A 9 -19.24 0.00 0.15
CA SER A 9 -20.37 0.24 1.05
C SER A 9 -20.25 -0.50 2.38
N GLU A 10 -19.68 -1.70 2.38
CA GLU A 10 -19.39 -2.48 3.60
C GLU A 10 -18.45 -1.72 4.54
N LEU A 11 -17.33 -1.21 4.00
CA LEU A 11 -16.35 -0.46 4.77
C LEU A 11 -16.91 0.87 5.28
N GLU A 12 -17.71 1.59 4.48
CA GLU A 12 -18.38 2.81 4.92
C GLU A 12 -19.31 2.56 6.12
N ASN A 13 -20.04 1.44 6.10
CA ASN A 13 -20.95 1.05 7.18
C ASN A 13 -20.20 0.68 8.47
N GLU A 14 -19.09 -0.05 8.36
CA GLU A 14 -18.22 -0.38 9.50
C GLU A 14 -17.68 0.89 10.16
N LEU A 15 -17.09 1.80 9.35
CA LEU A 15 -16.55 3.07 9.84
C LEU A 15 -17.63 3.97 10.46
N SER A 16 -18.85 3.97 9.89
CA SER A 16 -20.00 4.70 10.43
C SER A 16 -20.46 4.15 11.78
N THR A 17 -20.40 2.82 11.94
CA THR A 17 -20.74 2.14 13.20
C THR A 17 -19.73 2.49 14.28
N GLU A 18 -18.44 2.42 13.96
CA GLU A 18 -17.35 2.80 14.88
C GLU A 18 -17.43 4.27 15.29
N ALA A 19 -17.68 5.18 14.34
CA ALA A 19 -17.88 6.59 14.61
C ALA A 19 -19.07 6.83 15.56
N SER A 20 -20.18 6.10 15.36
CA SER A 20 -21.37 6.17 16.20
C SER A 20 -21.09 5.73 17.63
N HIS A 21 -20.32 4.65 17.82
CA HIS A 21 -19.91 4.18 19.16
C HIS A 21 -19.07 5.23 19.89
N LEU A 22 -18.24 5.97 19.15
CA LEU A 22 -17.42 7.07 19.69
C LEU A 22 -18.18 8.39 19.78
N LYS A 23 -19.45 8.45 19.35
CA LYS A 23 -20.29 9.65 19.26
C LYS A 23 -19.62 10.76 18.44
N LEU A 24 -18.97 10.37 17.35
CA LEU A 24 -18.31 11.29 16.43
C LEU A 24 -19.04 11.31 15.08
N PRO A 25 -19.02 12.46 14.37
CA PRO A 25 -19.34 12.48 12.95
C PRO A 25 -18.39 11.55 12.18
N LEU A 26 -18.89 10.88 11.14
CA LEU A 26 -18.07 10.00 10.30
C LEU A 26 -16.84 10.75 9.76
N SER A 27 -17.00 11.97 9.26
CA SER A 27 -15.89 12.78 8.73
C SER A 27 -14.77 12.99 9.74
N GLU A 28 -15.10 13.29 11.00
CA GLU A 28 -14.12 13.44 12.09
C GLU A 28 -13.43 12.12 12.42
N TYR A 29 -14.19 11.02 12.41
CA TYR A 29 -13.63 9.69 12.62
C TYR A 29 -12.64 9.31 11.51
N ILE A 30 -13.00 9.52 10.24
CA ILE A 30 -12.12 9.30 9.09
C ILE A 30 -10.85 10.13 9.20
N LEU A 31 -10.95 11.41 9.58
CA LEU A 31 -9.77 12.25 9.79
C LEU A 31 -8.85 11.70 10.87
N ARG A 32 -9.40 11.17 11.97
CA ARG A 32 -8.58 10.51 13.01
C ARG A 32 -7.86 9.29 12.48
N VAL A 33 -8.57 8.42 11.76
CA VAL A 33 -7.97 7.22 11.14
C VAL A 33 -6.86 7.62 10.16
N LEU A 34 -7.10 8.59 9.27
CA LEU A 34 -6.10 9.06 8.31
C LEU A 34 -4.92 9.78 8.97
N SER A 35 -5.16 10.48 10.07
CA SER A 35 -4.11 11.13 10.87
C SER A 35 -3.28 10.12 11.66
N PHE A 36 -3.84 8.93 11.93
CA PHE A 36 -3.15 7.86 12.63
C PHE A 36 -2.11 7.23 11.69
N ARG A 37 -0.93 7.82 11.69
CA ARG A 37 0.26 7.26 11.04
C ARG A 37 1.01 6.52 12.14
N PRO A 38 1.09 5.18 12.12
CA PRO A 38 1.94 4.47 13.06
C PRO A 38 3.37 4.97 12.88
N PHE A 39 3.83 5.80 13.81
CA PHE A 39 5.21 6.22 13.86
C PHE A 39 6.01 5.04 14.40
N LEU A 40 6.95 4.55 13.61
CA LEU A 40 7.84 3.49 14.06
C LEU A 40 8.71 4.04 15.19
N GLN A 41 8.34 3.74 16.44
CA GLN A 41 9.13 4.15 17.61
C GLN A 41 10.54 3.56 17.58
N ASN A 42 10.68 2.38 16.97
CA ASN A 42 11.97 1.73 16.69
C ASN A 42 11.98 1.29 15.22
N PRO A 43 12.36 2.17 14.29
CA PRO A 43 12.45 1.78 12.90
C PRO A 43 13.53 0.70 12.75
N PRO A 44 13.31 -0.31 11.90
CA PRO A 44 14.31 -1.33 11.62
C PRO A 44 15.59 -0.67 11.10
N LYS A 45 16.73 -1.06 11.67
CA LYS A 45 18.04 -0.45 11.38
C LYS A 45 18.83 -1.25 10.35
N THR A 46 18.43 -2.50 10.13
CA THR A 46 19.09 -3.42 9.20
C THR A 46 18.09 -4.00 8.20
N GLY A 47 18.60 -4.51 7.08
CA GLY A 47 17.78 -5.18 6.05
C GLY A 47 16.95 -6.34 6.61
N PRO A 48 17.51 -7.27 7.40
CA PRO A 48 16.75 -8.36 8.00
C PRO A 48 15.65 -7.90 8.96
N GLU A 49 15.92 -6.87 9.79
CA GLU A 49 14.90 -6.28 10.67
C GLU A 49 13.75 -5.65 9.88
N LEU A 50 14.06 -5.06 8.72
CA LEU A 50 13.03 -4.47 7.84
C LEU A 50 12.14 -5.55 7.23
N VAL A 51 12.73 -6.66 6.77
CA VAL A 51 11.98 -7.80 6.24
C VAL A 51 11.08 -8.40 7.31
N ALA A 52 11.62 -8.66 8.51
CA ALA A 52 10.85 -9.19 9.63
C ALA A 52 9.71 -8.24 10.05
N TYR A 53 9.95 -6.93 10.04
CA TYR A 53 8.90 -5.94 10.27
C TYR A 53 7.80 -6.03 9.22
N TRP A 54 8.13 -6.08 7.93
CA TRP A 54 7.15 -6.17 6.85
C TRP A 54 6.36 -7.48 6.84
N GLU A 55 6.97 -8.60 7.17
CA GLU A 55 6.26 -9.85 7.41
C GLU A 55 5.27 -9.70 8.58
N SER A 56 5.68 -9.09 9.69
CA SER A 56 4.82 -8.92 10.86
C SER A 56 3.59 -8.03 10.61
N VAL A 57 3.70 -7.04 9.73
CA VAL A 57 2.59 -6.17 9.33
C VAL A 57 1.84 -6.67 8.09
N GLY A 58 2.15 -7.89 7.61
CA GLY A 58 1.45 -8.54 6.51
C GLY A 58 1.70 -7.93 5.13
N VAL A 59 2.78 -7.17 4.96
CA VAL A 59 3.19 -6.61 3.65
C VAL A 59 3.87 -7.67 2.79
N ILE A 60 4.55 -8.63 3.43
CA ILE A 60 5.16 -9.79 2.79
C ILE A 60 4.37 -11.04 3.17
N GLY A 61 4.10 -11.92 2.20
CA GLY A 61 3.45 -13.21 2.42
C GLY A 61 1.98 -13.29 2.03
N SER A 62 1.38 -12.22 1.47
CA SER A 62 0.08 -12.36 0.79
C SER A 62 0.22 -13.31 -0.40
N PRO A 63 -0.72 -14.26 -0.60
CA PRO A 63 -0.68 -15.15 -1.75
C PRO A 63 -0.63 -14.31 -3.04
N PRO A 64 0.29 -14.60 -3.97
CA PRO A 64 0.22 -13.96 -5.26
C PRO A 64 -0.98 -14.58 -5.99
N ASP A 65 -2.13 -13.91 -5.98
CA ASP A 65 -3.04 -13.93 -7.14
C ASP A 65 -2.44 -13.05 -8.27
N ILE A 66 -1.12 -13.11 -8.41
CA ILE A 66 -0.40 -12.60 -9.55
C ILE A 66 -0.41 -13.75 -10.55
N ILE A 67 -1.41 -13.76 -11.42
CA ILE A 67 -1.31 -14.46 -12.69
C ILE A 67 0.00 -13.96 -13.33
N ASP A 68 0.90 -14.91 -13.63
CA ASP A 68 2.27 -14.72 -14.13
C ASP A 68 2.52 -13.37 -14.83
N SER A 69 3.11 -12.41 -14.11
CA SER A 69 3.57 -11.14 -14.70
C SER A 69 4.72 -11.34 -15.71
N GLN A 70 5.26 -12.56 -15.84
CA GLN A 70 6.22 -12.91 -16.90
C GLN A 70 5.58 -12.99 -18.29
N GLU A 71 4.30 -13.37 -18.41
CA GLU A 71 3.60 -13.39 -19.71
C GLU A 71 3.39 -11.97 -20.26
N GLN A 72 3.24 -10.98 -19.37
CA GLN A 72 3.04 -9.58 -19.76
C GLN A 72 4.34 -8.89 -20.19
N ALA A 73 5.49 -9.31 -19.66
CA ALA A 73 6.81 -8.76 -20.00
C ALA A 73 7.38 -9.30 -21.33
N THR A 74 6.91 -10.46 -21.80
CA THR A 74 7.36 -11.01 -23.09
C THR A 74 6.50 -10.51 -24.26
N ALA A 75 5.24 -10.16 -24.01
CA ALA A 75 4.34 -9.60 -25.02
C ALA A 75 4.71 -8.16 -25.47
N ASN A 76 5.36 -7.36 -24.62
CA ASN A 76 5.70 -5.97 -24.95
C ASN A 76 7.07 -5.81 -25.66
N LYS A 77 7.85 -6.90 -25.79
CA LYS A 77 9.21 -6.85 -26.36
C LYS A 77 9.25 -6.66 -27.89
N THR A 78 8.10 -6.82 -28.57
CA THR A 78 8.04 -6.79 -30.05
C THR A 78 7.60 -5.44 -30.62
N ILE A 79 7.32 -4.43 -29.79
CA ILE A 79 7.01 -3.08 -30.27
C ILE A 79 8.20 -2.18 -29.98
N GLY A 80 8.91 -1.83 -31.04
CA GLY A 80 10.20 -1.16 -30.98
C GLY A 80 10.18 0.23 -30.37
N SER A 81 11.38 0.60 -29.93
CA SER A 81 11.98 1.94 -29.93
C SER A 81 11.17 3.12 -29.39
N SER A 82 11.76 3.77 -28.39
CA SER A 82 11.42 5.09 -27.83
C SER A 82 10.11 5.18 -27.04
N GLY A 83 10.25 5.17 -25.71
CA GLY A 83 9.14 5.44 -24.80
C GLY A 83 9.61 5.44 -23.35
N PHE A 84 9.86 6.62 -22.83
CA PHE A 84 10.14 6.88 -21.43
C PHE A 84 8.90 6.49 -20.60
N CYS A 85 8.98 5.45 -19.76
CA CYS A 85 7.93 5.13 -18.79
C CYS A 85 8.38 5.53 -17.38
N VAL A 86 7.84 6.66 -16.90
CA VAL A 86 7.85 7.01 -15.48
C VAL A 86 6.49 6.60 -14.92
N GLU A 87 6.40 5.43 -14.30
CA GLU A 87 5.24 5.08 -13.48
C GLU A 87 5.69 5.07 -12.02
N THR A 88 5.39 6.15 -11.32
CA THR A 88 5.74 6.35 -9.92
C THR A 88 4.73 5.58 -9.06
N ARG A 89 5.15 4.49 -8.42
CA ARG A 89 4.77 4.06 -7.04
C ARG A 89 5.28 2.65 -6.73
N SER A 90 6.56 2.58 -6.36
CA SER A 90 7.06 1.89 -5.17
C SER A 90 8.57 1.76 -5.28
N ILE A 91 9.26 2.13 -4.21
CA ILE A 91 10.71 2.14 -4.11
C ILE A 91 11.23 0.71 -4.31
N LEU A 92 11.79 0.46 -5.49
CA LEU A 92 12.50 -0.76 -5.82
C LEU A 92 13.98 -0.52 -5.44
N ILE A 93 14.40 -0.93 -4.25
CA ILE A 93 15.84 -0.99 -3.93
C ILE A 93 16.36 -2.31 -4.47
N VAL A 94 16.97 -2.25 -5.66
CA VAL A 94 17.85 -3.30 -6.16
C VAL A 94 19.10 -3.30 -5.29
N SER A 95 19.14 -4.15 -4.26
CA SER A 95 20.40 -4.49 -3.60
C SER A 95 21.18 -5.44 -4.50
N SER A 96 21.88 -4.87 -5.48
CA SER A 96 22.92 -5.58 -6.21
C SER A 96 24.16 -5.65 -5.33
N THR A 97 24.46 -6.84 -4.81
CA THR A 97 25.81 -7.15 -4.30
C THR A 97 26.34 -8.34 -5.07
N LYS A 98 27.53 -8.09 -5.64
CA LYS A 98 28.39 -8.94 -6.46
C LYS A 98 28.69 -10.31 -5.86
#